data_AF-A0A2A4G0C7-F1
#
_entry.id   AF-A0A2A4G0C7-F1
#
_cell.length_a   1.000
_cell.length_b   1.000
_cell.length_c   1.000
_cell.angle_alpha   90.00
_cell.angle_beta   90.00
_cell.angle_gamma   90.00
#
_symmetry.space_group_name_H-M   'P 1'
#
loop_
_entity.id
_entity.type
_entity.pdbx_description
1 polymer ?
#
loop_
_entity_poly.entity_id
_entity_poly.type
_entity_poly.pdbx_seq_one_letter_code
_entity_poly.pdbx_strand_id
1 'polypeptide(L)'
;MKDGIFISWGANRELADEVAAQLRSELGRTVYVGGIGDVRSVSDIYFGPRIMSQMDTCSHAIILLQYAPPDPATKTFRPNIFMEWGYLLRSLRPEAIHPFLINAKRDALPSNLIGSNVPEITANDLRDPAERAALARDICARFRAEFLEEDFDGFSAFSRYDEIFSDLRARALDPGPLNERYVENALLHLVQPTFYRQERASLEFIVRVLGNKLDRMTEVTDLLGRIESFYDVTDRIAADGAEQAIRKDPAKLAKYHRDLSVIARNFSRLAKNSGERTAIFQVLAHNFAGLSELRKCYLIFEAGDIDASIANLSQAVAACDAFGKHETTKALWLGYAKRNLSRAFQAKARHLEQDHGGDPASMKTAATLRQDAEKALEEASEYRRQSRQRLATHGATYFSTQLDAEISLTDLDRLRAIGSSEEELLLFASECAQKFPAPSTIWLKLMVAIADESRLRGYERVLDLTARLLDKEPYPG
;
A
#
# COMPACT_ATOMS: atom_id res chain seq x y z
N MET A 1 -10.30 18.76 8.78
CA MET A 1 -10.20 17.31 9.04
C MET A 1 -11.10 16.97 10.21
N LYS A 2 -11.90 15.90 10.12
CA LYS A 2 -12.63 15.36 11.28
C LYS A 2 -11.64 14.52 12.09
N ASP A 3 -11.48 14.82 13.37
CA ASP A 3 -10.47 14.18 14.22
C ASP A 3 -10.97 13.87 15.64
N GLY A 4 -12.26 14.08 15.88
CA GLY A 4 -12.88 13.79 17.18
C GLY A 4 -13.29 12.32 17.33
N ILE A 5 -13.35 11.84 18.58
CA ILE A 5 -14.01 10.59 18.96
C ILE A 5 -15.27 10.93 19.75
N PHE A 6 -16.42 10.42 19.31
CA PHE A 6 -17.68 10.58 20.03
C PHE A 6 -17.98 9.35 20.89
N ILE A 7 -18.34 9.54 22.15
CA ILE A 7 -18.73 8.43 23.06
C ILE A 7 -20.20 8.59 23.40
N SER A 8 -21.02 7.67 22.88
CA SER A 8 -22.40 7.48 23.32
C SER A 8 -22.44 6.47 24.47
N TRP A 9 -23.36 6.65 25.41
CA TRP A 9 -23.46 5.81 26.61
C TRP A 9 -24.90 5.51 26.97
N GLY A 10 -25.18 4.34 27.54
CA GLY A 10 -26.53 3.94 27.92
C GLY A 10 -26.89 4.44 29.32
N ALA A 11 -26.35 3.73 30.30
CA ALA A 11 -26.76 3.82 31.72
C ALA A 11 -25.69 4.42 32.63
N ASN A 12 -24.41 4.25 32.28
CA ASN A 12 -23.29 4.62 33.12
C ASN A 12 -22.45 5.69 32.42
N ARG A 13 -22.70 6.94 32.81
CA ARG A 13 -21.97 8.09 32.28
C ARG A 13 -20.54 8.10 32.78
N GLU A 14 -20.34 7.70 34.03
CA GLU A 14 -19.04 7.66 34.68
C GLU A 14 -18.08 6.75 33.90
N LEU A 15 -18.56 5.63 33.35
CA LEU A 15 -17.75 4.76 32.49
C LEU A 15 -17.36 5.46 31.20
N ALA A 16 -18.29 6.20 30.59
CA ALA A 16 -18.02 6.98 29.39
C ALA A 16 -16.97 8.08 29.65
N ASP A 17 -17.03 8.72 30.82
CA ASP A 17 -16.06 9.72 31.25
C ASP A 17 -14.68 9.11 31.52
N GLU A 18 -14.60 7.90 32.11
CA GLU A 18 -13.34 7.15 32.29
C GLU A 18 -12.71 6.74 30.94
N VAL A 19 -13.52 6.20 30.01
CA VAL A 19 -13.07 5.90 28.65
C VAL A 19 -12.58 7.18 27.96
N ALA A 20 -13.29 8.29 28.11
CA ALA A 20 -12.89 9.57 27.54
C ALA A 20 -11.57 10.09 28.13
N ALA A 21 -11.39 9.99 29.45
CA ALA A 21 -10.18 10.43 30.13
C ALA A 21 -8.96 9.62 29.64
N GLN A 22 -9.12 8.31 29.52
CA GLN A 22 -8.08 7.42 29.04
C GLN A 22 -7.73 7.67 27.57
N LEU A 23 -8.72 7.83 26.69
CA LEU A 23 -8.44 8.11 25.27
C LEU A 23 -7.78 9.49 25.07
N ARG A 24 -8.15 10.50 25.87
CA ARG A 24 -7.51 11.82 25.83
C ARG A 24 -6.04 11.73 26.26
N SER A 25 -5.74 10.99 27.32
CA SER A 25 -4.35 10.86 27.81
C SER A 25 -3.48 10.04 26.87
N GLU A 26 -4.04 9.01 26.23
CA GLU A 26 -3.28 8.09 25.38
C GLU A 26 -3.13 8.56 23.93
N LEU A 27 -4.16 9.19 23.35
CA LEU A 27 -4.19 9.52 21.90
C LEU A 27 -4.01 11.01 21.60
N GLY A 28 -4.09 11.89 22.60
CA GLY A 28 -3.99 13.35 22.41
C GLY A 28 -5.11 13.95 21.53
N ARG A 29 -6.21 13.23 21.31
CA ARG A 29 -7.32 13.65 20.44
C ARG A 29 -8.46 14.30 21.21
N THR A 30 -9.32 15.00 20.45
CA THR A 30 -10.55 15.56 21.00
C THR A 30 -11.57 14.44 21.20
N VAL A 31 -11.99 14.23 22.45
CA VAL A 31 -13.01 13.22 22.79
C VAL A 31 -14.24 13.92 23.35
N TYR A 32 -15.40 13.64 22.77
CA TYR A 32 -16.70 14.16 23.19
C TYR A 32 -17.51 13.05 23.83
N VAL A 33 -18.05 13.29 25.04
CA VAL A 33 -19.02 12.39 25.67
C VAL A 33 -20.41 12.94 25.41
N GLY A 34 -21.23 12.16 24.70
CA GLY A 34 -22.59 12.49 24.32
C GLY A 34 -23.63 12.29 25.42
N GLY A 35 -24.91 12.30 25.06
CA GLY A 35 -26.03 12.05 25.97
C GLY A 35 -26.43 13.21 26.88
N ILE A 36 -27.69 13.18 27.31
CA ILE A 36 -28.26 14.00 28.39
C ILE A 36 -28.73 13.02 29.46
N GLY A 37 -28.30 13.20 30.71
CA GLY A 37 -28.58 12.26 31.81
C GLY A 37 -30.05 12.22 32.26
N ASP A 38 -30.83 13.25 31.96
CA ASP A 38 -32.19 13.45 32.48
C ASP A 38 -33.33 13.06 31.50
N VAL A 39 -33.07 12.16 30.56
CA VAL A 39 -34.07 11.74 29.56
C VAL A 39 -34.85 10.54 30.11
N ARG A 40 -36.05 10.79 30.63
CA ARG A 40 -36.88 9.78 31.31
C ARG A 40 -37.93 9.14 30.39
N SER A 41 -38.18 9.70 29.21
CA SER A 41 -39.20 9.20 28.28
C SER A 41 -38.84 9.41 26.81
N VAL A 42 -39.52 8.68 25.91
CA VAL A 42 -39.42 8.84 24.44
C VAL A 42 -39.89 10.24 23.99
N SER A 43 -40.76 10.90 24.76
CA SER A 43 -41.18 12.29 24.51
C SER A 43 -40.09 13.33 24.80
N ASP A 44 -39.02 12.96 25.51
CA ASP A 44 -37.88 13.84 25.83
C ASP A 44 -36.70 13.64 24.88
N ILE A 45 -36.91 12.92 23.77
CA ILE A 45 -35.88 12.69 22.74
C ILE A 45 -35.57 14.00 22.04
N TYR A 46 -34.45 14.62 22.43
CA TYR A 46 -33.93 15.81 21.76
C TYR A 46 -32.41 15.77 21.67
N PHE A 47 -31.89 15.85 20.44
CA PHE A 47 -30.49 16.19 20.20
C PHE A 47 -30.36 17.69 20.16
N GLY A 48 -29.75 18.26 21.19
CA GLY A 48 -29.34 19.66 21.14
C GLY A 48 -28.41 19.89 19.94
N PRO A 49 -28.50 21.05 19.25
CA PRO A 49 -27.62 21.41 18.14
C PRO A 49 -26.12 21.24 18.45
N ARG A 50 -25.76 21.35 19.74
CA ARG A 50 -24.41 21.12 20.27
C ARG A 50 -23.95 19.66 20.15
N ILE A 51 -24.81 18.68 20.42
CA ILE A 51 -24.43 17.26 20.32
C ILE A 51 -24.30 16.88 18.85
N MET A 52 -25.19 17.37 17.99
CA MET A 52 -25.08 17.19 16.54
C MET A 52 -23.77 17.77 15.99
N SER A 53 -23.42 19.02 16.37
CA SER A 53 -22.17 19.62 15.92
C SER A 53 -20.93 18.90 16.43
N GLN A 54 -20.97 18.31 17.62
CA GLN A 54 -19.90 17.44 18.12
C GLN A 54 -19.80 16.12 17.33
N MET A 55 -20.92 15.48 17.02
CA MET A 55 -20.92 14.27 16.18
C MET A 55 -20.40 14.57 14.77
N ASP A 56 -20.74 15.73 14.21
CA ASP A 56 -20.31 16.16 12.87
C ASP A 56 -18.79 16.36 12.76
N THR A 57 -18.11 16.73 13.85
CA THR A 57 -16.65 16.91 13.89
C THR A 57 -15.88 15.61 14.18
N CYS A 58 -16.57 14.53 14.54
CA CYS A 58 -15.95 13.26 14.86
C CYS A 58 -15.64 12.42 13.63
N SER A 59 -14.55 11.68 13.68
CA SER A 59 -14.20 10.66 12.68
C SER A 59 -14.56 9.25 13.14
N HIS A 60 -14.72 9.04 14.46
CA HIS A 60 -15.03 7.75 15.08
C HIS A 60 -16.03 7.89 16.21
N ALA A 61 -16.68 6.78 16.56
CA ALA A 61 -17.59 6.72 17.68
C ALA A 61 -17.47 5.42 18.49
N ILE A 62 -17.64 5.52 19.80
CA ILE A 62 -17.80 4.39 20.73
C ILE A 62 -19.24 4.42 21.24
N ILE A 63 -19.95 3.29 21.18
CA ILE A 63 -21.34 3.19 21.66
C ILE A 63 -21.41 2.23 22.84
N LEU A 64 -21.51 2.74 24.06
CA LEU A 64 -21.59 1.92 25.28
C LEU A 64 -23.05 1.57 25.59
N LEU A 65 -23.50 0.40 25.14
CA LEU A 65 -24.87 -0.09 25.30
C LEU A 65 -25.02 -0.79 26.65
N GLN A 66 -25.83 -0.20 27.54
CA GLN A 66 -26.14 -0.75 28.84
C GLN A 66 -27.60 -0.43 29.19
N TYR A 67 -28.29 -1.37 29.84
CA TYR A 67 -29.66 -1.13 30.32
C TYR A 67 -29.71 -0.01 31.35
N ALA A 68 -30.65 0.91 31.16
CA ALA A 68 -30.82 2.07 32.02
C ALA A 68 -31.21 1.66 33.45
N PRO A 69 -30.66 2.30 34.50
CA PRO A 69 -31.19 2.16 35.86
C PRO A 69 -32.57 2.85 35.90
N PRO A 70 -33.50 2.43 36.79
CA PRO A 70 -33.24 1.71 38.03
C PRO A 70 -33.65 0.23 38.05
N ASP A 71 -34.17 -0.36 36.97
CA ASP A 71 -34.69 -1.73 37.00
C ASP A 71 -34.08 -2.64 35.91
N PRO A 72 -33.06 -3.44 36.24
CA PRO A 72 -32.48 -4.46 35.36
C PRO A 72 -33.51 -5.46 34.81
N ALA A 73 -34.68 -5.61 35.45
CA ALA A 73 -35.76 -6.48 34.97
C ALA A 73 -36.42 -5.96 33.69
N THR A 74 -36.46 -4.64 33.49
CA THR A 74 -37.13 -4.04 32.33
C THR A 74 -36.31 -4.10 31.04
N LYS A 75 -35.01 -4.39 31.13
CA LYS A 75 -34.10 -4.53 29.98
C LYS A 75 -34.27 -3.44 28.92
N THR A 76 -34.41 -2.18 29.35
CA THR A 76 -34.57 -1.04 28.45
C THR A 76 -33.26 -0.26 28.29
N PHE A 77 -32.92 0.09 27.05
CA PHE A 77 -31.81 1.01 26.78
C PHE A 77 -32.30 2.46 26.87
N ARG A 78 -31.38 3.39 27.11
CA ARG A 78 -31.67 4.83 27.07
C ARG A 78 -32.27 5.20 25.70
N PRO A 79 -33.43 5.87 25.63
CA PRO A 79 -34.10 6.19 24.36
C PRO A 79 -33.20 6.87 23.31
N ASN A 80 -32.33 7.79 23.74
CA ASN A 80 -31.46 8.55 22.84
C ASN A 80 -30.30 7.74 22.24
N ILE A 81 -29.90 6.60 22.83
CA ILE A 81 -28.69 5.89 22.36
C ILE A 81 -28.83 5.41 20.92
N PHE A 82 -30.01 4.90 20.55
CA PHE A 82 -30.26 4.39 19.20
C PHE A 82 -30.38 5.50 18.17
N MET A 83 -30.80 6.70 18.58
CA MET A 83 -30.80 7.85 17.67
C MET A 83 -29.41 8.46 17.51
N GLU A 84 -28.58 8.54 18.57
CA GLU A 84 -27.16 8.93 18.43
C GLU A 84 -26.46 7.96 17.48
N TRP A 85 -26.67 6.66 17.70
CA TRP A 85 -26.12 5.63 16.83
C TRP A 85 -26.64 5.75 15.39
N GLY A 86 -27.95 5.94 15.19
CA GLY A 86 -28.54 6.15 13.87
C GLY A 86 -28.02 7.40 13.16
N TYR A 87 -27.77 8.48 13.89
CA TYR A 87 -27.17 9.70 13.34
C TYR A 87 -25.72 9.46 12.92
N LEU A 88 -24.94 8.78 13.77
CA LEU A 88 -23.55 8.44 13.49
C LEU A 88 -23.42 7.47 12.30
N LEU A 89 -24.35 6.52 12.15
CA LEU A 89 -24.40 5.63 10.98
C LEU A 89 -24.65 6.39 9.67
N ARG A 90 -25.27 7.58 9.72
CA ARG A 90 -25.44 8.44 8.55
C ARG A 90 -24.21 9.30 8.26
N SER A 91 -23.47 9.71 9.29
CA SER A 91 -22.37 10.68 9.16
C SER A 91 -20.97 10.05 9.15
N LEU A 92 -20.84 8.82 9.62
CA LEU A 92 -19.64 8.01 9.68
C LEU A 92 -19.83 6.73 8.86
N ARG A 93 -18.72 6.15 8.42
CA ARG A 93 -18.73 4.80 7.85
C ARG A 93 -19.03 3.78 8.96
N PRO A 94 -19.74 2.66 8.70
CA PRO A 94 -20.06 1.67 9.71
C PRO A 94 -18.85 1.18 10.53
N GLU A 95 -17.67 1.11 9.91
CA GLU A 95 -16.42 0.63 10.51
C GLU A 95 -15.80 1.62 11.50
N ALA A 96 -16.23 2.88 11.50
CA ALA A 96 -15.77 3.90 12.44
C ALA A 96 -16.64 3.96 13.72
N ILE A 97 -17.59 3.03 13.87
CA ILE A 97 -18.53 2.97 14.99
C ILE A 97 -18.28 1.66 15.74
N HIS A 98 -17.89 1.78 17.00
CA HIS A 98 -17.47 0.67 17.85
C HIS A 98 -18.46 0.48 19.01
N PRO A 99 -19.51 -0.34 18.82
CA PRO A 99 -20.50 -0.59 19.85
C PRO A 99 -20.04 -1.68 20.84
N PHE A 100 -20.38 -1.53 22.12
CA PHE A 100 -20.08 -2.49 23.19
C PHE A 100 -21.34 -2.76 24.00
N LEU A 101 -21.76 -4.03 24.12
CA LEU A 101 -22.88 -4.45 24.96
C LEU A 101 -22.39 -4.80 26.37
N ILE A 102 -22.74 -4.02 27.38
CA ILE A 102 -22.28 -4.19 28.75
C ILE A 102 -23.40 -4.81 29.58
N ASN A 103 -23.17 -6.01 30.11
CA ASN A 103 -24.15 -6.79 30.88
C ASN A 103 -25.50 -6.97 30.15
N ALA A 104 -25.46 -6.98 28.82
CA ALA A 104 -26.59 -7.17 27.93
C ALA A 104 -26.22 -8.20 26.85
N LYS A 105 -27.24 -8.90 26.34
CA LYS A 105 -27.08 -9.90 25.29
C LYS A 105 -27.40 -9.30 23.92
N ARG A 106 -26.85 -9.88 22.86
CA ARG A 106 -27.06 -9.44 21.47
C ARG A 106 -28.52 -9.50 21.02
N ASP A 107 -29.31 -10.41 21.59
CA ASP A 107 -30.76 -10.52 21.35
C ASP A 107 -31.55 -9.30 21.85
N ALA A 108 -30.95 -8.44 22.67
CA ALA A 108 -31.53 -7.19 23.11
C ALA A 108 -31.48 -6.08 22.05
N LEU A 109 -30.67 -6.24 21.00
CA LEU A 109 -30.56 -5.25 19.93
C LEU A 109 -31.77 -5.30 18.99
N PRO A 110 -32.19 -4.15 18.43
CA PRO A 110 -33.13 -4.13 17.31
C PRO A 110 -32.65 -5.01 16.16
N SER A 111 -33.56 -5.68 15.45
CA SER A 111 -33.26 -6.64 14.36
C SER A 111 -32.22 -6.14 13.34
N ASN A 112 -32.25 -4.84 13.07
CA ASN A 112 -31.41 -4.18 12.07
C ASN A 112 -29.94 -4.04 12.53
N LEU A 113 -29.66 -4.24 13.82
CA LEU A 113 -28.35 -4.09 14.46
C LEU A 113 -27.77 -5.43 14.95
N ILE A 114 -28.53 -6.53 14.85
CA ILE A 114 -28.09 -7.89 15.22
C ILE A 114 -26.91 -8.36 14.36
N GLY A 115 -26.82 -7.88 13.11
CA GLY A 115 -25.72 -8.18 12.18
C GLY A 115 -24.45 -7.35 12.40
N SER A 116 -24.46 -6.35 13.29
CA SER A 116 -23.27 -5.55 13.61
C SER A 116 -22.35 -6.33 14.55
N ASN A 117 -21.02 -6.17 14.39
CA ASN A 117 -20.06 -6.73 15.33
C ASN A 117 -20.13 -5.97 16.66
N VAL A 118 -21.00 -6.44 17.56
CA VAL A 118 -21.17 -5.85 18.90
C VAL A 118 -20.65 -6.85 19.95
N PRO A 119 -19.44 -6.67 20.49
CA PRO A 119 -18.93 -7.49 21.58
C PRO A 119 -19.81 -7.39 22.83
N GLU A 120 -20.11 -8.55 23.42
CA GLU A 120 -20.73 -8.65 24.74
C GLU A 120 -19.63 -8.63 25.81
N ILE A 121 -19.74 -7.69 26.75
CA ILE A 121 -18.82 -7.54 27.88
C ILE A 121 -19.59 -7.79 29.16
N THR A 122 -19.09 -8.74 29.95
CA THR A 122 -19.54 -8.94 31.32
C THR A 122 -18.71 -8.04 32.24
N ALA A 123 -19.38 -7.23 33.04
CA ALA A 123 -18.77 -6.33 34.00
C ALA A 123 -19.35 -6.55 35.39
N ASN A 124 -18.48 -6.47 36.41
CA ASN A 124 -18.87 -6.59 37.82
C ASN A 124 -19.53 -5.29 38.31
N ASP A 125 -19.41 -4.96 39.60
CA ASP A 125 -20.03 -3.76 40.16
C ASP A 125 -19.44 -2.47 39.59
N LEU A 126 -20.08 -1.92 38.56
CA LEU A 126 -19.66 -0.67 37.91
C LEU A 126 -19.83 0.58 38.80
N ARG A 127 -20.36 0.43 40.01
CA ARG A 127 -20.31 1.49 41.05
C ARG A 127 -18.92 1.58 41.68
N ASP A 128 -18.16 0.49 41.66
CA ASP A 128 -16.75 0.49 42.10
C ASP A 128 -15.88 1.21 41.04
N PRO A 129 -15.21 2.32 41.41
CA PRO A 129 -14.29 3.01 40.52
C PRO A 129 -13.18 2.12 39.95
N ALA A 130 -12.69 1.13 40.71
CA ALA A 130 -11.59 0.27 40.26
C ALA A 130 -12.03 -0.68 39.14
N GLU A 131 -13.19 -1.32 39.29
CA GLU A 131 -13.80 -2.17 38.26
C GLU A 131 -14.17 -1.35 37.02
N ARG A 132 -14.73 -0.15 37.22
CA ARG A 132 -15.07 0.75 36.12
C ARG A 132 -13.83 1.20 35.34
N ALA A 133 -12.74 1.54 36.03
CA ALA A 133 -11.48 1.88 35.38
C ALA A 133 -10.86 0.68 34.66
N ALA A 134 -10.97 -0.54 35.21
CA ALA A 134 -10.52 -1.74 34.54
C ALA A 134 -11.30 -2.02 33.25
N LEU A 135 -12.63 -1.86 33.27
CA LEU A 135 -13.46 -1.96 32.08
C LEU A 135 -13.15 -0.87 31.06
N ALA A 136 -12.96 0.38 31.49
CA ALA A 136 -12.56 1.47 30.60
C ALA A 136 -11.23 1.14 29.89
N ARG A 137 -10.26 0.53 30.60
CA ARG A 137 -9.00 0.07 29.98
C ARG A 137 -9.23 -1.01 28.94
N ASP A 138 -10.09 -2.00 29.20
CA ASP A 138 -10.41 -3.06 28.23
C ASP A 138 -11.10 -2.48 26.98
N ILE A 139 -12.09 -1.60 27.17
CA ILE A 139 -12.77 -0.90 26.07
C ILE A 139 -11.77 -0.07 25.25
N CYS A 140 -10.90 0.71 25.90
CA CYS A 140 -9.87 1.49 25.21
C CYS A 140 -8.87 0.59 24.47
N ALA A 141 -8.49 -0.55 25.03
CA ALA A 141 -7.60 -1.50 24.36
C ALA A 141 -8.24 -2.12 23.11
N ARG A 142 -9.49 -2.57 23.22
CA ARG A 142 -10.26 -3.12 22.08
C ARG A 142 -10.54 -2.06 21.03
N PHE A 143 -11.01 -0.89 21.46
CA PHE A 143 -11.19 0.26 20.59
C PHE A 143 -9.89 0.54 19.86
N ARG A 144 -8.75 0.71 20.54
CA ARG A 144 -7.46 0.92 19.86
C ARG A 144 -7.11 -0.18 18.87
N ALA A 145 -7.30 -1.45 19.19
CA ALA A 145 -7.02 -2.54 18.26
C ALA A 145 -7.88 -2.49 16.98
N GLU A 146 -9.05 -1.83 17.02
CA GLU A 146 -9.95 -1.64 15.89
C GLU A 146 -9.88 -0.22 15.26
N PHE A 147 -9.55 0.79 16.07
CA PHE A 147 -9.53 2.25 15.81
C PHE A 147 -8.18 2.72 15.31
N LEU A 148 -7.11 2.27 15.98
CA LEU A 148 -5.85 2.22 15.29
C LEU A 148 -6.14 1.17 14.22
N GLU A 149 -6.50 1.65 13.04
CA GLU A 149 -5.71 1.26 11.89
C GLU A 149 -4.31 1.08 12.48
N GLU A 150 -3.85 -0.16 12.63
CA GLU A 150 -2.47 -0.36 12.25
C GLU A 150 -2.44 0.32 10.90
N ASP A 151 -1.95 1.56 10.90
CA ASP A 151 -1.28 2.17 9.78
C ASP A 151 -0.27 1.09 9.46
N PHE A 152 -0.75 0.13 8.67
CA PHE A 152 -0.04 -1.07 8.38
C PHE A 152 0.93 -0.55 7.36
N ASP A 153 1.97 0.09 7.88
CA ASP A 153 2.98 0.68 7.07
C ASP A 153 3.54 -0.52 6.33
N GLY A 154 3.43 -0.50 5.00
CA GLY A 154 3.97 -1.59 4.18
C GLY A 154 5.42 -1.88 4.54
N PHE A 155 6.15 -0.92 5.12
CA PHE A 155 7.47 -1.12 5.68
C PHE A 155 7.52 -1.90 7.01
N SER A 156 6.57 -1.66 7.93
CA SER A 156 6.42 -2.48 9.14
C SER A 156 6.18 -3.96 8.79
N ALA A 157 5.54 -4.24 7.64
CA ALA A 157 5.36 -5.60 7.14
C ALA A 157 6.67 -6.31 6.75
N PHE A 158 7.68 -5.56 6.30
CA PHE A 158 9.01 -6.10 6.02
C PHE A 158 9.82 -6.31 7.30
N SER A 159 9.86 -5.31 8.19
CA SER A 159 10.68 -5.36 9.42
C SER A 159 10.09 -6.28 10.49
N ARG A 160 8.76 -6.39 10.53
CA ARG A 160 8.01 -7.28 11.43
C ARG A 160 7.46 -8.51 10.71
N TYR A 161 8.03 -8.86 9.56
CA TYR A 161 7.53 -9.96 8.73
C TYR A 161 7.29 -11.23 9.55
N ASP A 162 8.30 -11.69 10.31
CA ASP A 162 8.22 -12.95 11.04
C ASP A 162 7.13 -12.91 12.12
N GLU A 163 6.96 -11.75 12.76
CA GLU A 163 5.94 -11.51 13.78
C GLU A 163 4.53 -11.57 13.17
N ILE A 164 4.29 -10.78 12.13
CA ILE A 164 3.00 -10.66 11.46
C ILE A 164 2.63 -11.98 10.77
N PHE A 165 3.58 -12.61 10.09
CA PHE A 165 3.37 -13.89 9.42
C PHE A 165 3.03 -14.99 10.42
N SER A 166 3.72 -15.03 11.56
CA SER A 166 3.43 -15.98 12.65
C SER A 166 2.07 -15.70 13.30
N ASP A 167 1.69 -14.44 13.51
CA ASP A 167 0.38 -14.06 14.05
C ASP A 167 -0.76 -14.47 13.09
N LEU A 168 -0.61 -14.15 11.80
CA LEU A 168 -1.56 -14.58 10.76
C LEU A 168 -1.70 -16.10 10.71
N ARG A 169 -0.57 -16.83 10.82
CA ARG A 169 -0.59 -18.30 10.84
C ARG A 169 -1.29 -18.83 12.09
N ALA A 170 -1.02 -18.27 13.26
CA ALA A 170 -1.68 -18.66 14.50
C ALA A 170 -3.18 -18.44 14.41
N ARG A 171 -3.61 -17.26 13.95
CA ARG A 171 -5.03 -16.92 13.71
C ARG A 171 -5.68 -17.81 12.66
N ALA A 172 -4.98 -18.12 11.57
CA ALA A 172 -5.48 -19.03 10.55
C ALA A 172 -5.76 -20.42 11.14
N LEU A 173 -5.01 -20.87 12.14
CA LEU A 173 -5.21 -22.16 12.81
C LEU A 173 -6.22 -22.10 13.98
N ASP A 174 -6.48 -20.93 14.56
CA ASP A 174 -7.42 -20.73 15.67
C ASP A 174 -8.90 -20.87 15.24
N PRO A 175 -9.74 -21.68 15.92
CA PRO A 175 -11.18 -21.77 15.64
C PRO A 175 -12.01 -20.52 16.02
N GLY A 176 -11.44 -19.52 16.70
CA GLY A 176 -12.11 -18.29 17.11
C GLY A 176 -12.52 -17.34 15.95
N PRO A 177 -13.37 -16.34 16.24
CA PRO A 177 -13.75 -15.32 15.26
C PRO A 177 -12.55 -14.47 14.84
N LEU A 178 -12.42 -14.24 13.54
CA LEU A 178 -11.31 -13.48 12.94
C LEU A 178 -11.70 -12.04 12.65
N ASN A 179 -10.78 -11.11 12.89
CA ASN A 179 -10.90 -9.75 12.38
C ASN A 179 -10.56 -9.76 10.89
N GLU A 180 -11.58 -9.84 10.04
CA GLU A 180 -11.44 -9.93 8.58
C GLU A 180 -10.60 -8.79 8.00
N ARG A 181 -10.76 -7.57 8.53
CA ARG A 181 -10.07 -6.37 8.02
C ARG A 181 -8.58 -6.39 8.35
N TYR A 182 -8.22 -6.80 9.57
CA TYR A 182 -6.83 -7.02 9.94
C TYR A 182 -6.20 -8.07 9.03
N VAL A 183 -6.89 -9.21 8.84
CA VAL A 183 -6.42 -10.30 7.99
C VAL A 183 -6.24 -9.83 6.54
N GLU A 184 -7.21 -9.11 5.98
CA GLU A 184 -7.15 -8.56 4.63
C GLU A 184 -5.96 -7.59 4.47
N ASN A 185 -5.79 -6.63 5.38
CA ASN A 185 -4.66 -5.71 5.33
C ASN A 185 -3.32 -6.45 5.48
N ALA A 186 -3.19 -7.31 6.49
CA ALA A 186 -1.95 -8.04 6.73
C ALA A 186 -1.58 -8.92 5.53
N LEU A 187 -2.54 -9.60 4.91
CA LEU A 187 -2.31 -10.35 3.68
C LEU A 187 -1.86 -9.45 2.53
N LEU A 188 -2.54 -8.33 2.28
CA LEU A 188 -2.21 -7.39 1.19
C LEU A 188 -0.82 -6.76 1.37
N HIS A 189 -0.43 -6.47 2.60
CA HIS A 189 0.88 -5.90 2.91
C HIS A 189 2.01 -6.92 2.96
N LEU A 190 1.73 -8.18 3.33
CA LEU A 190 2.74 -9.24 3.35
C LEU A 190 3.11 -9.75 1.96
N VAL A 191 2.24 -9.58 0.96
CA VAL A 191 2.45 -10.05 -0.42
C VAL A 191 3.88 -9.81 -0.89
N GLN A 192 4.28 -8.54 -0.99
CA GLN A 192 5.60 -8.17 -1.47
C GLN A 192 6.74 -8.77 -0.62
N PRO A 193 6.76 -8.63 0.73
CA PRO A 193 7.73 -9.29 1.59
C PRO A 193 7.90 -10.80 1.36
N THR A 194 6.80 -11.57 1.28
CA THR A 194 6.85 -13.02 1.04
C THR A 194 7.55 -13.37 -0.26
N PHE A 195 7.38 -12.55 -1.31
CA PHE A 195 8.08 -12.76 -2.58
C PHE A 195 9.57 -12.48 -2.48
N TYR A 196 9.98 -11.41 -1.79
CA TYR A 196 11.41 -11.13 -1.58
C TYR A 196 12.11 -12.22 -0.75
N ARG A 197 11.41 -12.84 0.19
CA ARG A 197 11.94 -13.94 1.01
C ARG A 197 11.80 -15.33 0.37
N GLN A 198 11.20 -15.42 -0.81
CA GLN A 198 10.91 -16.70 -1.50
C GLN A 198 10.02 -17.66 -0.69
N GLU A 199 9.15 -17.14 0.19
CA GLU A 199 8.28 -17.94 1.08
C GLU A 199 6.83 -18.05 0.58
N ARG A 200 6.66 -17.98 -0.75
CA ARG A 200 5.36 -17.96 -1.43
C ARG A 200 4.41 -19.10 -1.01
N ALA A 201 4.92 -20.33 -0.92
CA ALA A 201 4.13 -21.50 -0.54
C ALA A 201 3.50 -21.36 0.86
N SER A 202 4.17 -20.63 1.75
CA SER A 202 3.69 -20.38 3.11
C SER A 202 2.53 -19.38 3.11
N LEU A 203 2.58 -18.34 2.25
CA LEU A 203 1.47 -17.40 2.07
C LEU A 203 0.23 -18.10 1.50
N GLU A 204 0.42 -18.93 0.47
CA GLU A 204 -0.66 -19.70 -0.17
C GLU A 204 -1.40 -20.58 0.83
N PHE A 205 -0.65 -21.25 1.72
CA PHE A 205 -1.24 -22.02 2.81
C PHE A 205 -2.15 -21.16 3.70
N ILE A 206 -1.65 -20.01 4.16
CA ILE A 206 -2.39 -19.09 5.04
C ILE A 206 -3.65 -18.57 4.34
N VAL A 207 -3.53 -18.11 3.10
CA VAL A 207 -4.64 -17.61 2.28
C VAL A 207 -5.71 -18.68 2.07
N ARG A 208 -5.30 -19.91 1.77
CA ARG A 208 -6.23 -21.04 1.58
C ARG A 208 -6.99 -21.36 2.87
N VAL A 209 -6.30 -21.38 4.01
CA VAL A 209 -6.93 -21.66 5.31
C VAL A 209 -7.91 -20.55 5.70
N LEU A 210 -7.53 -19.28 5.49
CA LEU A 210 -8.37 -18.13 5.81
C LEU A 210 -9.54 -17.95 4.83
N GLY A 211 -9.34 -18.24 3.55
CA GLY A 211 -10.39 -18.22 2.53
C GLY A 211 -11.51 -19.23 2.79
N ASN A 212 -11.20 -20.34 3.47
CA ASN A 212 -12.22 -21.30 3.93
C ASN A 212 -13.00 -20.81 5.17
N LYS A 213 -12.48 -19.80 5.88
CA LYS A 213 -13.09 -19.24 7.09
C LYS A 213 -13.85 -17.93 6.84
N LEU A 214 -13.50 -17.20 5.79
CA LEU A 214 -13.96 -15.83 5.53
C LEU A 214 -14.63 -15.72 4.16
N ASP A 215 -15.96 -15.59 4.14
CA ASP A 215 -16.78 -15.49 2.91
C ASP A 215 -16.44 -14.27 2.03
N ARG A 216 -15.83 -13.22 2.60
CA ARG A 216 -15.50 -11.95 1.92
C ARG A 216 -14.10 -11.91 1.28
N MET A 217 -13.30 -12.96 1.44
CA MET A 217 -11.90 -13.01 0.99
C MET A 217 -11.71 -13.39 -0.49
N THR A 218 -12.77 -13.64 -1.25
CA THR A 218 -12.71 -14.10 -2.64
C THR A 218 -11.90 -13.16 -3.55
N GLU A 219 -12.03 -11.84 -3.37
CA GLU A 219 -11.30 -10.85 -4.18
C GLU A 219 -9.82 -10.73 -3.79
N VAL A 220 -9.48 -10.82 -2.50
CA VAL A 220 -8.09 -10.84 -2.01
C VAL A 220 -7.40 -12.11 -2.51
N THR A 221 -8.09 -13.24 -2.42
CA THR A 221 -7.60 -14.53 -2.94
C THR A 221 -7.41 -14.48 -4.46
N ASP A 222 -8.32 -13.86 -5.20
CA ASP A 222 -8.20 -13.63 -6.65
C ASP A 222 -7.03 -12.69 -6.99
N LEU A 223 -6.82 -11.61 -6.21
CA LEU A 223 -5.64 -10.74 -6.36
C LEU A 223 -4.35 -11.54 -6.15
N LEU A 224 -4.25 -12.32 -5.08
CA LEU A 224 -3.07 -13.11 -4.74
C LEU A 224 -2.77 -14.19 -5.79
N GLY A 225 -3.79 -14.91 -6.27
CA GLY A 225 -3.63 -15.88 -7.36
C GLY A 225 -3.19 -15.25 -8.69
N ARG A 226 -3.56 -13.99 -8.94
CA ARG A 226 -3.05 -13.25 -10.11
C ARG A 226 -1.61 -12.79 -9.92
N ILE A 227 -1.23 -12.46 -8.70
CA ILE A 227 0.15 -12.09 -8.34
C ILE A 227 1.06 -13.32 -8.48
N GLU A 228 0.63 -14.48 -7.98
CA GLU A 228 1.24 -15.79 -8.28
C GLU A 228 1.50 -15.97 -9.77
N SER A 229 0.46 -15.79 -10.59
CA SER A 229 0.53 -16.01 -12.04
C SER A 229 1.56 -15.08 -12.71
N PHE A 230 1.69 -13.84 -12.22
CA PHE A 230 2.76 -12.93 -12.65
C PHE A 230 4.14 -13.51 -12.35
N TYR A 231 4.37 -13.93 -11.10
CA TYR A 231 5.66 -14.46 -10.68
C TYR A 231 6.02 -15.78 -11.38
N ASP A 232 5.08 -16.69 -11.60
CA ASP A 232 5.33 -17.93 -12.36
C ASP A 232 5.78 -17.66 -13.79
N VAL A 233 5.24 -16.61 -14.42
CA VAL A 233 5.70 -16.20 -15.74
C VAL A 233 7.10 -15.59 -15.65
N THR A 234 7.38 -14.73 -14.67
CA THR A 234 8.72 -14.14 -14.52
C THR A 234 9.81 -15.14 -14.19
N ASP A 235 9.51 -16.15 -13.35
CA ASP A 235 10.45 -17.19 -12.96
C ASP A 235 10.77 -18.10 -14.13
N ARG A 236 9.76 -18.45 -14.95
CA ARG A 236 9.98 -19.19 -16.20
C ARG A 236 10.85 -18.41 -17.18
N ILE A 237 10.60 -17.12 -17.35
CA ILE A 237 11.44 -16.24 -18.18
C ILE A 237 12.90 -16.23 -17.66
N ALA A 238 13.08 -16.15 -16.33
CA ALA A 238 14.40 -16.12 -15.72
C ALA A 238 15.14 -17.46 -15.86
N ALA A 239 14.48 -18.58 -15.55
CA ALA A 239 15.03 -19.93 -15.63
C ALA A 239 15.44 -20.31 -17.06
N ASP A 240 14.69 -19.82 -18.04
CA ASP A 240 14.97 -20.01 -19.46
C ASP A 240 16.20 -19.23 -19.96
N GLY A 241 16.71 -18.27 -19.18
CA GLY A 241 17.72 -17.32 -19.60
C GLY A 241 17.14 -16.36 -20.63
N ALA A 242 16.76 -15.17 -20.20
CA ALA A 242 16.01 -14.21 -21.01
C ALA A 242 16.67 -13.97 -22.38
N GLU A 243 17.99 -13.92 -22.48
CA GLU A 243 18.69 -13.73 -23.76
C GLU A 243 18.70 -14.97 -24.69
N GLN A 244 18.75 -16.20 -24.14
CA GLN A 244 18.90 -17.43 -24.94
C GLN A 244 17.57 -18.06 -25.36
N ALA A 245 16.55 -18.02 -24.51
CA ALA A 245 15.23 -18.55 -24.86
C ALA A 245 14.43 -17.60 -25.75
N ILE A 246 14.64 -16.29 -25.65
CA ILE A 246 13.91 -15.29 -26.42
C ILE A 246 14.40 -15.20 -27.87
N ARG A 247 15.72 -15.30 -28.10
CA ARG A 247 16.30 -15.22 -29.46
C ARG A 247 16.15 -16.51 -30.29
N LYS A 248 16.04 -17.68 -29.66
CA LYS A 248 16.06 -18.97 -30.35
C LYS A 248 14.67 -19.58 -30.59
N ASP A 249 13.66 -19.16 -29.85
CA ASP A 249 12.30 -19.69 -29.94
C ASP A 249 11.24 -18.57 -29.97
N PRO A 250 10.91 -18.05 -31.17
CA PRO A 250 9.90 -17.00 -31.34
C PRO A 250 8.51 -17.38 -30.82
N ALA A 251 8.17 -18.68 -30.82
CA ALA A 251 6.89 -19.16 -30.32
C ALA A 251 6.81 -19.02 -28.78
N LYS A 252 7.93 -19.25 -28.10
CA LYS A 252 8.06 -19.08 -26.65
C LYS A 252 7.97 -17.61 -26.23
N LEU A 253 8.63 -16.71 -26.97
CA LEU A 253 8.49 -15.26 -26.76
C LEU A 253 7.03 -14.80 -26.94
N ALA A 254 6.37 -15.23 -28.02
CA ALA A 254 4.97 -14.89 -28.26
C ALA A 254 4.03 -15.41 -27.16
N LYS A 255 4.35 -16.58 -26.57
CA LYS A 255 3.63 -17.12 -25.42
C LYS A 255 3.82 -16.24 -24.18
N TYR A 256 5.05 -15.89 -23.81
CA TYR A 256 5.29 -15.02 -22.65
C TYR A 256 4.66 -13.65 -22.79
N HIS A 257 4.73 -13.06 -23.98
CA HIS A 257 4.07 -11.79 -24.25
C HIS A 257 2.54 -11.88 -24.08
N ARG A 258 1.93 -12.98 -24.55
CA ARG A 258 0.49 -13.24 -24.39
C ARG A 258 0.11 -13.43 -22.93
N ASP A 259 0.87 -14.23 -22.19
CA ASP A 259 0.62 -14.53 -20.78
C ASP A 259 0.67 -13.23 -19.94
N LEU A 260 1.73 -12.42 -20.10
CA LEU A 260 1.83 -11.11 -19.43
C LEU A 260 0.72 -10.14 -19.84
N SER A 261 0.27 -10.17 -21.09
CA SER A 261 -0.85 -9.33 -21.57
C SER A 261 -2.20 -9.75 -20.99
N VAL A 262 -2.39 -11.05 -20.71
CA VAL A 262 -3.57 -11.54 -19.99
C VAL A 262 -3.51 -11.07 -18.55
N ILE A 263 -2.35 -11.23 -17.89
CA ILE A 263 -2.13 -10.82 -16.50
C ILE A 263 -2.36 -9.31 -16.33
N ALA A 264 -1.78 -8.46 -17.18
CA ALA A 264 -1.94 -7.01 -17.12
C ALA A 264 -3.41 -6.57 -17.27
N ARG A 265 -4.15 -7.16 -18.22
CA ARG A 265 -5.59 -6.90 -18.41
C ARG A 265 -6.40 -7.37 -17.21
N ASN A 266 -6.05 -8.51 -16.63
CA ASN A 266 -6.71 -9.07 -15.47
C ASN A 266 -6.56 -8.14 -14.26
N PHE A 267 -5.35 -7.67 -13.96
CA PHE A 267 -5.12 -6.69 -12.90
C PHE A 267 -5.82 -5.35 -13.16
N SER A 268 -5.78 -4.84 -14.40
CA SER A 268 -6.47 -3.59 -14.76
C SER A 268 -7.99 -3.69 -14.58
N ARG A 269 -8.59 -4.85 -14.89
CA ARG A 269 -10.02 -5.10 -14.62
C ARG A 269 -10.31 -5.20 -13.13
N LEU A 270 -9.44 -5.88 -12.37
CA LEU A 270 -9.56 -6.01 -10.93
C LEU A 270 -9.57 -4.64 -10.25
N ALA A 271 -8.65 -3.76 -10.64
CA ALA A 271 -8.57 -2.40 -10.13
C ALA A 271 -9.85 -1.61 -10.41
N LYS A 272 -10.40 -1.70 -11.64
CA LYS A 272 -11.64 -1.01 -12.04
C LYS A 272 -12.90 -1.51 -11.32
N ASN A 273 -12.95 -2.79 -10.97
CA ASN A 273 -14.15 -3.42 -10.41
C ASN A 273 -14.17 -3.49 -8.87
N SER A 274 -13.09 -3.09 -8.20
CA SER A 274 -12.87 -3.25 -6.76
C SER A 274 -13.72 -2.36 -5.81
N GLY A 275 -14.64 -1.53 -6.31
CA GLY A 275 -15.52 -0.71 -5.47
C GLY A 275 -14.80 0.26 -4.50
N GLU A 276 -15.41 0.54 -3.34
CA GLU A 276 -14.85 1.34 -2.22
C GLU A 276 -13.94 0.51 -1.28
N ARG A 277 -13.35 -0.62 -1.72
CA ARG A 277 -12.39 -1.38 -0.88
C ARG A 277 -11.13 -0.57 -0.58
N THR A 278 -10.33 -1.06 0.38
CA THR A 278 -9.11 -0.40 0.88
C THR A 278 -8.18 0.05 -0.24
N ALA A 279 -7.66 1.28 -0.15
CA ALA A 279 -6.83 1.91 -1.18
C ALA A 279 -5.64 1.05 -1.61
N ILE A 280 -5.10 0.22 -0.70
CA ILE A 280 -3.99 -0.69 -0.99
C ILE A 280 -4.33 -1.76 -2.05
N PHE A 281 -5.55 -2.29 -2.07
CA PHE A 281 -5.94 -3.30 -3.06
C PHE A 281 -5.81 -2.75 -4.49
N GLN A 282 -6.33 -1.55 -4.71
CA GLN A 282 -6.25 -0.84 -5.98
C GLN A 282 -4.81 -0.49 -6.34
N VAL A 283 -4.00 -0.07 -5.36
CA VAL A 283 -2.57 0.20 -5.54
C VAL A 283 -1.83 -1.06 -5.97
N LEU A 284 -2.03 -2.19 -5.31
CA LEU A 284 -1.39 -3.46 -5.66
C LEU A 284 -1.81 -3.95 -7.05
N ALA A 285 -3.10 -3.90 -7.37
CA ALA A 285 -3.59 -4.26 -8.70
C ALA A 285 -2.96 -3.38 -9.80
N HIS A 286 -2.91 -2.07 -9.60
CA HIS A 286 -2.23 -1.16 -10.53
C HIS A 286 -0.72 -1.41 -10.61
N ASN A 287 -0.08 -1.75 -9.48
CA ASN A 287 1.34 -2.09 -9.45
C ASN A 287 1.66 -3.33 -10.29
N PHE A 288 0.91 -4.42 -10.12
CA PHE A 288 1.17 -5.63 -10.87
C PHE A 288 0.74 -5.53 -12.34
N ALA A 289 -0.24 -4.69 -12.67
CA ALA A 289 -0.52 -4.31 -14.07
C ALA A 289 0.69 -3.60 -14.70
N GLY A 290 1.24 -2.59 -14.02
CA GLY A 290 2.42 -1.86 -14.47
C GLY A 290 3.68 -2.74 -14.60
N LEU A 291 3.94 -3.61 -13.61
CA LEU A 291 5.04 -4.59 -13.65
C LEU A 291 4.92 -5.54 -14.85
N SER A 292 3.71 -6.02 -15.14
CA SER A 292 3.45 -6.91 -16.27
C SER A 292 3.75 -6.24 -17.61
N GLU A 293 3.29 -5.00 -17.78
CA GLU A 293 3.58 -4.21 -18.98
C GLU A 293 5.08 -3.89 -19.12
N LEU A 294 5.74 -3.54 -18.03
CA LEU A 294 7.18 -3.31 -18.02
C LEU A 294 7.95 -4.57 -18.42
N ARG A 295 7.59 -5.74 -17.88
CA ARG A 295 8.26 -6.99 -18.20
C ARG A 295 8.07 -7.40 -19.66
N LYS A 296 6.89 -7.16 -20.25
CA LYS A 296 6.66 -7.36 -21.70
C LYS A 296 7.63 -6.54 -22.53
N CYS A 297 7.84 -5.29 -22.15
CA CYS A 297 8.74 -4.39 -22.88
C CYS A 297 10.19 -4.88 -22.79
N TYR A 298 10.64 -5.31 -21.61
CA TYR A 298 11.97 -5.88 -21.44
C TYR A 298 12.19 -7.14 -22.27
N LEU A 299 11.22 -8.05 -22.33
CA LEU A 299 11.30 -9.27 -23.15
C LEU A 299 11.56 -8.95 -24.63
N ILE A 300 10.87 -7.94 -25.17
CA ILE A 300 11.00 -7.55 -26.58
C ILE A 300 12.32 -6.81 -26.81
N PHE A 301 12.75 -6.00 -25.85
CA PHE A 301 14.02 -5.30 -25.92
C PHE A 301 15.20 -6.29 -25.93
N GLU A 302 15.16 -7.31 -25.06
CA GLU A 302 16.15 -8.40 -25.01
C GLU A 302 16.12 -9.27 -26.28
N ALA A 303 14.99 -9.35 -26.98
CA ALA A 303 14.88 -10.01 -28.29
C ALA A 303 15.63 -9.26 -29.41
N GLY A 304 15.99 -7.99 -29.19
CA GLY A 304 16.61 -7.11 -30.18
C GLY A 304 15.62 -6.38 -31.10
N ASP A 305 14.32 -6.45 -30.83
CA ASP A 305 13.29 -5.72 -31.59
C ASP A 305 13.01 -4.36 -30.92
N ILE A 306 13.83 -3.37 -31.27
CA ILE A 306 13.76 -2.03 -30.67
C ILE A 306 12.44 -1.33 -31.04
N ASP A 307 11.91 -1.57 -32.24
CA ASP A 307 10.68 -0.93 -32.72
C ASP A 307 9.43 -1.44 -32.00
N ALA A 308 9.32 -2.77 -31.83
CA ALA A 308 8.26 -3.34 -31.02
C ALA A 308 8.39 -2.91 -29.55
N SER A 309 9.61 -2.71 -29.04
CA SER A 309 9.83 -2.18 -27.68
C SER A 309 9.28 -0.78 -27.51
N ILE A 310 9.58 0.13 -28.44
CA ILE A 310 9.05 1.51 -28.45
C ILE A 310 7.51 1.51 -28.52
N ALA A 311 6.93 0.67 -29.39
CA ALA A 311 5.47 0.59 -29.53
C ALA A 311 4.79 0.11 -28.24
N ASN A 312 5.33 -0.93 -27.59
CA ASN A 312 4.78 -1.46 -26.35
C ASN A 312 4.95 -0.50 -25.17
N LEU A 313 6.11 0.17 -25.06
CA LEU A 313 6.33 1.18 -24.02
C LEU A 313 5.40 2.38 -24.19
N SER A 314 5.12 2.79 -25.43
CA SER A 314 4.13 3.84 -25.72
C SER A 314 2.71 3.42 -25.31
N GLN A 315 2.33 2.16 -25.55
CA GLN A 315 1.05 1.62 -25.08
C GLN A 315 0.99 1.54 -23.55
N ALA A 316 2.09 1.15 -22.90
CA ALA A 316 2.19 1.11 -21.44
C ALA A 316 2.02 2.50 -20.82
N VAL A 317 2.63 3.54 -21.42
CA VAL A 317 2.42 4.94 -21.01
C VAL A 317 0.93 5.32 -21.11
N ALA A 318 0.27 5.02 -22.23
CA ALA A 318 -1.15 5.32 -22.40
C ALA A 318 -2.05 4.55 -21.40
N ALA A 319 -1.72 3.30 -21.11
CA ALA A 319 -2.43 2.48 -20.13
C ALA A 319 -2.27 3.03 -18.70
N CYS A 320 -1.05 3.43 -18.32
CA CYS A 320 -0.76 4.06 -17.03
C CYS A 320 -1.45 5.42 -16.90
N ASP A 321 -1.53 6.20 -17.98
CA ASP A 321 -2.20 7.48 -17.97
C ASP A 321 -3.72 7.36 -17.72
N ALA A 322 -4.30 6.21 -18.12
CA ALA A 322 -5.68 5.84 -17.85
C ALA A 322 -5.92 5.25 -16.44
N PHE A 323 -4.91 5.18 -15.57
CA PHE A 323 -5.12 4.84 -14.16
C PHE A 323 -5.99 5.93 -13.52
N GLY A 324 -6.95 5.52 -12.68
CA GLY A 324 -7.97 6.42 -12.09
C GLY A 324 -7.41 7.44 -11.10
N LYS A 325 -8.18 7.81 -10.06
CA LYS A 325 -7.83 8.88 -9.09
C LYS A 325 -6.55 8.64 -8.24
N HIS A 326 -5.83 7.53 -8.46
CA HIS A 326 -4.62 7.14 -7.73
C HIS A 326 -3.37 7.81 -8.30
N GLU A 327 -3.33 9.12 -8.11
CA GLU A 327 -2.34 10.05 -8.61
C GLU A 327 -0.88 9.64 -8.28
N THR A 328 -0.59 9.09 -7.09
CA THR A 328 0.76 8.63 -6.70
C THR A 328 1.21 7.40 -7.48
N THR A 329 0.35 6.39 -7.60
CA THR A 329 0.61 5.14 -8.34
C THR A 329 0.70 5.39 -9.84
N LYS A 330 -0.18 6.25 -10.36
CA LYS A 330 -0.13 6.72 -11.74
C LYS A 330 1.22 7.37 -12.05
N ALA A 331 1.66 8.34 -11.23
CA ALA A 331 2.94 9.01 -11.40
C ALA A 331 4.12 8.02 -11.32
N LEU A 332 4.08 7.03 -10.41
CA LEU A 332 5.13 6.02 -10.29
C LEU A 332 5.31 5.25 -11.60
N TRP A 333 4.23 4.70 -12.15
CA TRP A 333 4.28 3.87 -13.36
C TRP A 333 4.55 4.66 -14.63
N LEU A 334 4.00 5.88 -14.74
CA LEU A 334 4.37 6.79 -15.82
C LEU A 334 5.87 7.12 -15.79
N GLY A 335 6.42 7.35 -14.60
CA GLY A 335 7.85 7.54 -14.39
C GLY A 335 8.70 6.34 -14.80
N TYR A 336 8.21 5.11 -14.64
CA TYR A 336 8.91 3.90 -15.09
C TYR A 336 8.79 3.70 -16.60
N ALA A 337 7.59 3.77 -17.15
CA ALA A 337 7.33 3.52 -18.56
C ALA A 337 8.06 4.54 -19.44
N LYS A 338 8.02 5.83 -19.09
CA LYS A 338 8.69 6.89 -19.86
C LYS A 338 10.22 6.82 -19.82
N ARG A 339 10.82 6.41 -18.70
CA ARG A 339 12.27 6.18 -18.64
C ARG A 339 12.71 5.05 -19.58
N ASN A 340 11.99 3.93 -19.55
CA ASN A 340 12.32 2.81 -20.43
C ASN A 340 12.06 3.15 -21.91
N LEU A 341 11.04 3.96 -22.18
CA LEU A 341 10.80 4.53 -23.52
C LEU A 341 11.98 5.39 -23.98
N SER A 342 12.52 6.24 -23.10
CA SER A 342 13.73 7.03 -23.36
C SER A 342 14.91 6.13 -23.75
N ARG A 343 15.17 5.07 -22.98
CA ARG A 343 16.24 4.09 -23.27
C ARG A 343 16.05 3.41 -24.64
N ALA A 344 14.82 3.03 -24.98
CA ALA A 344 14.51 2.42 -26.26
C ALA A 344 14.76 3.38 -27.43
N PHE A 345 14.37 4.65 -27.29
CA PHE A 345 14.68 5.70 -28.28
C PHE A 345 16.19 5.92 -28.44
N GLN A 346 16.96 5.98 -27.34
CA GLN A 346 18.42 6.10 -27.40
C GLN A 346 19.09 4.90 -28.06
N ALA A 347 18.59 3.69 -27.82
CA ALA A 347 19.09 2.48 -28.46
C ALA A 347 18.83 2.52 -29.98
N LYS A 348 17.62 2.91 -30.40
CA LYS A 348 17.27 3.05 -31.82
C LYS A 348 18.12 4.12 -32.52
N ALA A 349 18.31 5.27 -31.88
CA ALA A 349 19.14 6.35 -32.42
C ALA A 349 20.58 5.86 -32.66
N ARG A 350 21.19 5.17 -31.68
CA ARG A 350 22.53 4.60 -31.82
C ARG A 350 22.61 3.57 -32.95
N HIS A 351 21.60 2.71 -33.09
CA HIS A 351 21.56 1.70 -34.15
C HIS A 351 21.52 2.36 -35.55
N LEU A 352 20.71 3.41 -35.73
CA LEU A 352 20.65 4.15 -36.98
C LEU A 352 21.98 4.84 -37.32
N GLU A 353 22.68 5.36 -36.32
CA GLU A 353 23.98 6.02 -36.54
C GLU A 353 25.10 5.02 -36.86
N GLN A 354 25.06 3.84 -36.24
CA GLN A 354 26.04 2.77 -36.49
C GLN A 354 25.84 2.14 -37.87
N ASP A 355 24.59 1.84 -38.24
CA ASP A 355 24.28 1.13 -39.49
C ASP A 355 24.18 2.05 -40.71
N HIS A 356 23.85 3.32 -40.49
CA HIS A 356 23.56 4.28 -41.55
C HIS A 356 24.27 5.63 -41.37
N GLY A 357 25.43 5.65 -40.69
CA GLY A 357 26.20 6.87 -40.34
C GLY A 357 26.64 7.79 -41.50
N GLY A 358 26.24 7.50 -42.74
CA GLY A 358 26.41 8.36 -43.92
C GLY A 358 25.11 8.79 -44.61
N ASP A 359 23.95 8.33 -44.17
CA ASP A 359 22.65 8.70 -44.74
C ASP A 359 22.03 9.91 -44.01
N PRO A 360 21.88 11.08 -44.67
CA PRO A 360 21.30 12.27 -44.05
C PRO A 360 19.88 12.07 -43.49
N ALA A 361 19.07 11.18 -44.09
CA ALA A 361 17.72 10.91 -43.61
C ALA A 361 17.76 10.14 -42.28
N SER A 362 18.56 9.07 -42.21
CA SER A 362 18.77 8.29 -40.99
C SER A 362 19.37 9.12 -39.85
N MET A 363 20.32 10.02 -40.15
CA MET A 363 20.89 10.92 -39.15
C MET A 363 19.88 11.93 -38.61
N LYS A 364 18.98 12.44 -39.46
CA LYS A 364 17.87 13.29 -39.04
C LYS A 364 16.91 12.53 -38.12
N THR A 365 16.56 11.29 -38.46
CA THR A 365 15.71 10.44 -37.62
C THR A 365 16.37 10.11 -36.29
N ALA A 366 17.66 9.81 -36.27
CA ALA A 366 18.43 9.59 -35.04
C ALA A 366 18.43 10.83 -34.14
N ALA A 367 18.56 12.04 -34.71
CA ALA A 367 18.49 13.29 -33.96
C ALA A 367 17.10 13.51 -33.33
N THR A 368 16.02 13.25 -34.08
CA THR A 368 14.65 13.31 -33.53
C THR A 368 14.44 12.30 -32.40
N LEU A 369 14.91 11.06 -32.56
CA LEU A 369 14.81 10.03 -31.52
C LEU A 369 15.58 10.42 -30.24
N ARG A 370 16.71 11.12 -30.36
CA ARG A 370 17.42 11.66 -29.18
C ARG A 370 16.60 12.73 -28.46
N GLN A 371 15.97 13.64 -29.20
CA GLN A 371 15.09 14.65 -28.62
C GLN A 371 13.88 14.01 -27.92
N ASP A 372 13.26 13.01 -28.53
CA ASP A 372 12.16 12.25 -27.93
C ASP A 372 12.62 11.49 -26.69
N ALA A 373 13.85 10.95 -26.71
CA ALA A 373 14.44 10.31 -25.55
C ALA A 373 14.64 11.29 -24.39
N GLU A 374 15.19 12.47 -24.64
CA GLU A 374 15.40 13.51 -23.62
C GLU A 374 14.07 13.95 -23.02
N LYS A 375 13.08 14.24 -23.86
CA LYS A 375 11.73 14.61 -23.40
C LYS A 375 11.10 13.52 -22.53
N ALA A 376 11.15 12.26 -22.97
CA ALA A 376 10.63 11.14 -22.18
C ALA A 376 11.38 10.98 -20.85
N LEU A 377 12.68 11.29 -20.81
CA LEU A 377 13.49 11.26 -19.60
C LEU A 377 13.10 12.38 -18.62
N GLU A 378 12.90 13.60 -19.11
CA GLU A 378 12.46 14.75 -18.30
C GLU A 378 11.09 14.51 -17.68
N GLU A 379 10.14 14.06 -18.49
CA GLU A 379 8.80 13.69 -18.03
C GLU A 379 8.86 12.56 -16.99
N ALA A 380 9.72 11.55 -17.20
CA ALA A 380 9.92 10.48 -16.22
C ALA A 380 10.43 11.01 -14.88
N SER A 381 11.41 11.92 -14.89
CA SER A 381 11.96 12.55 -13.69
C SER A 381 10.95 13.44 -12.98
N GLU A 382 10.08 14.13 -13.71
CA GLU A 382 8.99 14.92 -13.15
C GLU A 382 7.97 14.04 -12.42
N TYR A 383 7.47 12.97 -13.06
CA TYR A 383 6.53 12.05 -12.43
C TYR A 383 7.12 11.39 -11.17
N ARG A 384 8.40 11.01 -11.20
CA ARG A 384 9.07 10.44 -10.03
C ARG A 384 9.23 11.44 -8.88
N ARG A 385 9.52 12.71 -9.18
CA ARG A 385 9.53 13.78 -8.17
C ARG A 385 8.15 13.98 -7.54
N GLN A 386 7.08 13.93 -8.33
CA GLN A 386 5.70 14.00 -7.83
C GLN A 386 5.37 12.80 -6.92
N SER A 387 5.72 11.57 -7.34
CA SER A 387 5.57 10.38 -6.49
C SER A 387 6.34 10.51 -5.19
N ARG A 388 7.60 10.97 -5.24
CA ARG A 388 8.43 11.20 -4.05
C ARG A 388 7.81 12.20 -3.09
N GLN A 389 7.38 13.37 -3.58
CA GLN A 389 6.78 14.41 -2.75
C GLN A 389 5.52 13.90 -2.04
N ARG A 390 4.72 13.10 -2.74
CA ARG A 390 3.53 12.45 -2.18
C ARG A 390 3.88 11.35 -1.18
N LEU A 391 4.89 10.54 -1.43
CA LEU A 391 5.29 9.46 -0.49
C LEU A 391 5.99 9.99 0.76
N ALA A 392 6.80 11.05 0.63
CA ALA A 392 7.44 11.72 1.76
C ALA A 392 6.43 12.37 2.72
N THR A 393 5.28 12.81 2.22
CA THR A 393 4.19 13.35 3.05
C THR A 393 3.33 12.28 3.71
N HIS A 394 3.43 11.02 3.28
CA HIS A 394 2.54 9.92 3.72
C HIS A 394 3.30 8.78 4.43
N GLY A 395 4.54 9.00 4.88
CA GLY A 395 5.27 8.08 5.76
C GLY A 395 5.95 6.87 5.09
N ALA A 396 5.79 6.66 3.77
CA ALA A 396 6.33 5.49 3.07
C ALA A 396 7.80 5.66 2.63
N THR A 397 8.71 5.79 3.60
CA THR A 397 10.14 6.07 3.38
C THR A 397 10.84 5.05 2.48
N TYR A 398 10.54 3.74 2.58
CA TYR A 398 11.15 2.73 1.70
C TYR A 398 10.78 2.89 0.22
N PHE A 399 9.51 3.15 -0.11
CA PHE A 399 9.11 3.44 -1.49
C PHE A 399 9.72 4.74 -1.98
N SER A 400 9.87 5.74 -1.10
CA SER A 400 10.64 6.96 -1.42
C SER A 400 12.11 6.64 -1.69
N THR A 401 12.76 5.78 -0.91
CA THR A 401 14.16 5.37 -1.09
C THR A 401 14.35 4.56 -2.38
N GLN A 402 13.44 3.64 -2.69
CA GLN A 402 13.45 2.89 -3.94
C GLN A 402 13.23 3.83 -5.14
N LEU A 403 12.32 4.78 -5.03
CA LEU A 403 12.13 5.84 -6.03
C LEU A 403 13.34 6.73 -6.18
N ASP A 404 13.97 7.13 -5.08
CA ASP A 404 15.17 7.97 -5.08
C ASP A 404 16.32 7.25 -5.79
N ALA A 405 16.50 5.96 -5.54
CA ALA A 405 17.55 5.19 -6.20
C ALA A 405 17.25 5.01 -7.70
N GLU A 406 15.98 4.87 -8.06
CA GLU A 406 15.56 4.80 -9.45
C GLU A 406 15.70 6.14 -10.19
N ILE A 407 15.34 7.27 -9.56
CA ILE A 407 15.64 8.62 -10.03
C ILE A 407 17.14 8.76 -10.24
N SER A 408 17.95 8.34 -9.26
CA SER A 408 19.41 8.39 -9.39
C SER A 408 19.90 7.55 -10.58
N LEU A 409 19.38 6.35 -10.80
CA LEU A 409 19.73 5.57 -12.00
C LEU A 409 19.29 6.28 -13.30
N THR A 410 18.23 7.09 -13.30
CA THR A 410 17.81 7.93 -14.44
C THR A 410 18.81 9.05 -14.70
N ASP A 411 19.25 9.73 -13.64
CA ASP A 411 20.24 10.79 -13.73
C ASP A 411 21.57 10.24 -14.25
N LEU A 412 21.95 9.02 -13.84
CA LEU A 412 23.09 8.30 -14.42
C LEU A 412 22.91 8.00 -15.91
N ASP A 413 21.72 7.57 -16.35
CA ASP A 413 21.44 7.35 -17.78
C ASP A 413 21.55 8.66 -18.59
N ARG A 414 21.19 9.81 -17.99
CA ARG A 414 21.38 11.13 -18.60
C ARG A 414 22.85 11.48 -18.73
N LEU A 415 23.63 11.31 -17.65
CA LEU A 415 25.07 11.56 -17.62
C LEU A 415 25.81 10.70 -18.67
N ARG A 416 25.39 9.43 -18.82
CA ARG A 416 25.85 8.53 -19.89
C ARG A 416 25.62 9.12 -21.28
N ALA A 417 24.39 9.57 -21.54
CA ALA A 417 23.97 10.06 -22.85
C ALA A 417 24.70 11.36 -23.26
N ILE A 418 24.95 12.26 -22.32
CA ILE A 418 25.64 13.54 -22.60
C ILE A 418 27.16 13.43 -22.59
N GLY A 419 27.70 12.28 -22.16
CA GLY A 419 29.15 12.09 -22.09
C GLY A 419 29.80 12.79 -20.89
N SER A 420 29.27 12.59 -19.68
CA SER A 420 29.75 13.26 -18.46
C SER A 420 31.23 13.05 -18.14
N SER A 421 31.85 14.05 -17.51
CA SER A 421 33.24 14.03 -17.02
C SER A 421 33.41 13.16 -15.76
N GLU A 422 34.67 12.86 -15.40
CA GLU A 422 34.98 12.15 -14.16
C GLU A 422 34.49 12.92 -12.92
N GLU A 423 34.62 14.25 -12.90
CA GLU A 423 34.16 15.11 -11.80
C GLU A 423 32.65 15.12 -11.62
N GLU A 424 31.89 15.11 -12.73
CA GLU A 424 30.43 15.03 -12.69
C GLU A 424 29.97 13.67 -12.14
N LEU A 425 30.61 12.57 -12.56
CA LEU A 425 30.29 11.24 -12.04
C LEU A 425 30.68 11.08 -10.56
N LEU A 426 31.79 11.70 -10.15
CA LEU A 426 32.27 11.68 -8.76
C LEU A 426 31.31 12.45 -7.84
N LEU A 427 30.85 13.62 -8.27
CA LEU A 427 29.84 14.41 -7.55
C LEU A 427 28.54 13.62 -7.45
N PHE A 428 28.08 13.05 -8.55
CA PHE A 428 26.87 12.24 -8.60
C PHE A 428 26.94 11.03 -7.66
N ALA A 429 28.04 10.28 -7.66
CA ALA A 429 28.26 9.15 -6.76
C ALA A 429 28.25 9.57 -5.29
N SER A 430 28.87 10.71 -4.97
CA SER A 430 28.91 11.27 -3.62
C SER A 430 27.52 11.70 -3.13
N GLU A 431 26.72 12.35 -3.99
CA GLU A 431 25.34 12.70 -3.67
C GLU A 431 24.47 11.46 -3.45
N CYS A 432 24.65 10.41 -4.26
CA CYS A 432 23.95 9.15 -4.08
C CYS A 432 24.31 8.51 -2.72
N ALA A 433 25.59 8.49 -2.35
CA ALA A 433 26.02 7.99 -1.05
C ALA A 433 25.39 8.75 0.13
N GLN A 434 25.20 10.07 0.00
CA GLN A 434 24.53 10.88 1.02
C GLN A 434 23.00 10.64 1.06
N LYS A 435 22.38 10.43 -0.11
CA LYS A 435 20.94 10.15 -0.23
C LYS A 435 20.55 8.78 0.34
N PHE A 436 21.47 7.82 0.36
CA PHE A 436 21.24 6.44 0.79
C PHE A 436 22.20 6.04 1.91
N PRO A 437 21.93 6.42 3.16
CA PRO A 437 22.87 6.21 4.28
C PRO A 437 23.04 4.75 4.71
N ALA A 438 22.20 3.82 4.22
CA ALA A 438 22.30 2.38 4.52
C ALA A 438 22.34 1.54 3.21
N PRO A 439 23.16 0.47 3.15
CA PRO A 439 23.24 -0.40 1.98
C PRO A 439 21.95 -1.22 1.81
N SER A 440 21.12 -0.80 0.86
CA SER A 440 20.00 -1.60 0.37
C SER A 440 20.39 -2.34 -0.92
N THR A 441 19.66 -3.40 -1.29
CA THR A 441 19.84 -4.10 -2.57
C THR A 441 19.78 -3.14 -3.77
N ILE A 442 19.04 -2.04 -3.63
CA ILE A 442 18.83 -1.03 -4.68
C ILE A 442 20.01 -0.05 -4.72
N TRP A 443 20.52 0.35 -3.56
CA TRP A 443 21.76 1.14 -3.46
C TRP A 443 22.96 0.39 -4.05
N LEU A 444 23.07 -0.91 -3.77
CA LEU A 444 24.11 -1.77 -4.34
C LEU A 444 24.05 -1.78 -5.87
N LYS A 445 22.85 -1.96 -6.46
CA LYS A 445 22.66 -1.90 -7.92
C LYS A 445 23.08 -0.56 -8.53
N LEU A 446 22.79 0.54 -7.85
CA LEU A 446 23.20 1.88 -8.28
C LEU A 446 24.72 2.05 -8.22
N MET A 447 25.37 1.66 -7.12
CA MET A 447 26.82 1.73 -7.00
C MET A 447 27.55 0.85 -8.02
N VAL A 448 27.05 -0.35 -8.28
CA VAL A 448 27.56 -1.24 -9.34
C VAL A 448 27.42 -0.58 -10.72
N ALA A 449 26.26 0.02 -11.02
CA ALA A 449 26.05 0.69 -12.30
C ALA A 449 26.99 1.91 -12.51
N ILE A 450 27.28 2.67 -11.44
CA ILE A 450 28.24 3.78 -11.46
C ILE A 450 29.66 3.24 -11.67
N ALA A 451 30.03 2.15 -10.98
CA ALA A 451 31.33 1.52 -11.12
C ALA A 451 31.55 0.99 -12.54
N ASP A 452 30.55 0.32 -13.13
CA ASP A 452 30.64 -0.18 -14.50
C ASP A 452 30.81 0.93 -15.53
N GLU A 453 30.09 2.05 -15.38
CA GLU A 453 30.28 3.22 -16.24
C GLU A 453 31.68 3.82 -16.09
N SER A 454 32.16 3.92 -14.86
CA SER A 454 33.49 4.45 -14.55
C SER A 454 34.59 3.58 -15.15
N ARG A 455 34.41 2.25 -15.12
CA ARG A 455 35.31 1.28 -15.75
C ARG A 455 35.33 1.44 -17.27
N LEU A 456 34.17 1.60 -17.90
CA LEU A 456 34.08 1.83 -19.35
C LEU A 456 34.80 3.10 -19.80
N ARG A 457 34.89 4.11 -18.93
CA ARG A 457 35.51 5.42 -19.22
C ARG A 457 36.92 5.61 -18.68
N GLY A 458 37.44 4.67 -17.88
CA GLY A 458 38.75 4.78 -17.23
C GLY A 458 38.79 5.79 -16.08
N TYR A 459 37.70 5.96 -15.34
CA TYR A 459 37.56 6.92 -14.23
C TYR A 459 37.92 6.27 -12.88
N GLU A 460 39.21 6.12 -12.63
CA GLU A 460 39.77 5.43 -11.45
C GLU A 460 39.31 6.05 -10.12
N ARG A 461 39.14 7.38 -10.04
CA ARG A 461 38.75 8.02 -8.76
C ARG A 461 37.33 7.65 -8.35
N VAL A 462 36.45 7.42 -9.32
CA VAL A 462 35.06 7.02 -9.07
C VAL A 462 34.99 5.53 -8.73
N LEU A 463 35.84 4.69 -9.33
CA LEU A 463 36.00 3.29 -8.96
C LEU A 463 36.47 3.15 -7.49
N ASP A 464 37.49 3.90 -7.10
CA ASP A 464 38.00 3.93 -5.72
C ASP A 464 36.94 4.39 -4.71
N LEU A 465 36.09 5.35 -5.09
CA LEU A 465 35.00 5.83 -4.25
C LEU A 465 33.92 4.76 -4.10
N THR A 466 33.45 4.18 -5.21
CA THR A 466 32.41 3.15 -5.20
C THR A 466 32.85 1.89 -4.46
N ALA A 467 34.11 1.44 -4.62
CA ALA A 467 34.67 0.33 -3.86
C ALA A 467 34.66 0.61 -2.34
N ARG A 468 35.15 1.79 -1.92
CA ARG A 468 35.13 2.20 -0.50
C ARG A 468 33.74 2.31 0.09
N LEU A 469 32.75 2.66 -0.73
CA LEU A 469 31.36 2.70 -0.31
C LEU A 469 30.82 1.27 -0.13
N LEU A 470 31.08 0.38 -1.09
CA LEU A 470 30.63 -1.01 -1.06
C LEU A 470 31.26 -1.84 0.08
N ASP A 471 32.51 -1.54 0.45
CA ASP A 471 33.24 -2.24 1.52
C ASP A 471 32.76 -1.88 2.94
N LYS A 472 31.84 -0.92 3.12
CA LYS A 472 31.49 -0.42 4.45
C LYS A 472 30.64 -1.34 5.34
N GLU A 473 30.01 -2.43 4.87
CA GLU A 473 29.46 -3.52 5.73
C GLU A 473 29.21 -4.84 4.96
N PRO A 474 29.37 -6.02 5.60
CA PRO A 474 29.02 -7.31 5.00
C PRO A 474 27.51 -7.56 5.01
N TYR A 475 26.96 -7.94 3.86
CA TYR A 475 25.60 -8.47 3.74
C TYR A 475 25.49 -9.79 4.54
N PRO A 476 24.53 -9.96 5.48
CA PRO A 476 24.08 -11.29 5.83
C PRO A 476 23.31 -11.83 4.61
N GLY A 477 23.79 -12.94 4.06
CA GLY A 477 23.39 -13.51 2.77
C GLY A 477 21.89 -13.75 2.59
#